data_AF-A0A368FT25-F1
#
_entry.id   AF-A0A368FT25-F1
#
_cell.length_a   1.000
_cell.length_b   1.000
_cell.length_c   1.000
_cell.angle_alpha   90.00
_cell.angle_beta   90.00
_cell.angle_gamma   90.00
#
_symmetry.space_group_name_H-M   'P 1'
#
loop_
_entity.id
_entity.type
_entity.pdbx_description
1 polymer ?
#
loop_
_entity_poly.entity_id
_entity_poly.type
_entity_poly.pdbx_seq_one_letter_code
_entity_poly.pdbx_strand_id
1 'polypeptide(L)'
;MYETARGIIKNLAYMVDNHGFVPNGGRVYYLTRSQPPLLIPMVYDYFLGTGDLEFVMEVLPTLEKEYLFWINKRSRMYLGEDGKEKFPYYQYRATLHMPRPESYREDYELVHHLKNNGLSFLIFFVG
;
A
#
# COMPACT_ATOMS: atom_id res chain seq x y z
N MET A 1 -18.05 4.30 18.58
CA MET A 1 -18.31 4.68 17.17
C MET A 1 -18.09 3.49 16.23
N TYR A 2 -18.73 2.34 16.50
CA TYR A 2 -18.45 1.09 15.77
C TYR A 2 -18.99 1.10 14.34
N GLU A 3 -20.16 1.71 14.11
CA GLU A 3 -20.73 1.85 12.76
C GLU A 3 -19.83 2.62 11.81
N THR A 4 -19.23 3.72 12.28
CA THR A 4 -18.28 4.49 11.47
C THR A 4 -17.03 3.67 11.15
N ALA A 5 -16.49 2.95 12.13
CA ALA A 5 -15.34 2.07 11.92
C ALA A 5 -15.64 0.99 10.88
N ARG A 6 -16.80 0.32 10.99
CA ARG A 6 -17.28 -0.67 10.02
C ARG A 6 -17.41 -0.05 8.63
N GLY A 7 -17.97 1.14 8.52
CA GLY A 7 -18.09 1.88 7.27
C GLY A 7 -16.74 2.18 6.61
N ILE A 8 -15.74 2.61 7.40
CA ILE A 8 -14.38 2.83 6.88
C ILE A 8 -13.75 1.52 6.40
N ILE A 9 -13.88 0.43 7.16
CA ILE A 9 -13.39 -0.89 6.75
C ILE A 9 -14.03 -1.30 5.42
N LYS A 10 -15.35 -1.12 5.27
CA LYS A 10 -16.05 -1.42 4.01
C LYS A 10 -15.56 -0.58 2.84
N ASN A 11 -15.28 0.71 3.06
CA ASN A 11 -14.73 1.57 2.02
C ASN A 11 -13.34 1.12 1.57
N LEU A 12 -12.48 0.71 2.50
CA LEU A 12 -11.13 0.21 2.18
C LEU A 12 -11.19 -1.17 1.51
N ALA A 13 -12.05 -2.06 1.99
CA ALA A 13 -12.31 -3.37 1.37
C ALA A 13 -12.78 -3.19 -0.08
N TYR A 14 -13.70 -2.25 -0.34
CA TYR A 14 -14.11 -1.91 -1.70
C TYR A 14 -12.92 -1.48 -2.59
N MET A 15 -11.98 -0.70 -2.08
CA MET A 15 -10.78 -0.34 -2.86
C MET A 15 -9.91 -1.55 -3.19
N VAL A 16 -9.76 -2.49 -2.25
CA VAL A 16 -9.04 -3.75 -2.48
C VAL A 16 -9.76 -4.62 -3.51
N ASP A 17 -11.09 -4.68 -3.47
CA ASP A 17 -11.86 -5.46 -4.44
C ASP A 17 -11.73 -4.91 -5.86
N ASN A 18 -11.70 -3.58 -6.03
CA ASN A 18 -11.60 -2.95 -7.34
C ASN A 18 -10.17 -2.77 -7.86
N HIS A 19 -9.18 -2.62 -6.97
CA HIS A 19 -7.80 -2.26 -7.35
C HIS A 19 -6.73 -3.23 -6.87
N GLY A 20 -7.08 -4.19 -6.00
CA GLY A 20 -6.20 -5.22 -5.46
C GLY A 20 -5.44 -4.82 -4.20
N PHE A 21 -5.51 -3.57 -3.76
CA PHE A 21 -4.85 -3.05 -2.55
C PHE A 21 -5.54 -1.76 -2.08
N VAL A 22 -5.28 -1.33 -0.85
CA VAL A 22 -5.68 0.00 -0.37
C VAL A 22 -4.74 1.07 -0.95
N PRO A 23 -5.16 1.93 -1.89
CA PRO A 23 -4.34 3.03 -2.37
C PRO A 23 -4.10 4.05 -1.25
N ASN A 24 -3.09 4.91 -1.43
CA ASN A 24 -2.80 5.99 -0.48
C ASN A 24 -3.97 6.99 -0.28
N GLY A 25 -4.97 6.98 -1.16
CA GLY A 25 -6.22 7.71 -0.99
C GLY A 25 -7.19 7.46 -2.14
N GLY A 26 -8.43 7.94 -1.99
CA GLY A 26 -9.53 7.77 -2.96
C GLY A 26 -9.43 8.66 -4.21
N ARG A 27 -8.24 8.82 -4.79
CA ARG A 27 -8.00 9.62 -6.01
C ARG A 27 -7.23 8.81 -7.04
N VAL A 28 -7.56 9.00 -8.32
CA VAL A 28 -7.04 8.19 -9.44
C VAL A 28 -5.50 8.15 -9.50
N TYR A 29 -4.84 9.26 -9.17
CA TYR A 29 -3.37 9.35 -9.19
C TYR A 29 -2.68 8.59 -8.03
N TYR A 30 -3.43 8.03 -7.07
CA TYR A 30 -2.92 7.13 -6.04
C TYR A 30 -2.96 5.65 -6.42
N LEU A 31 -3.55 5.27 -7.56
CA LEU A 31 -3.61 3.87 -8.02
C LEU A 31 -2.25 3.25 -8.38
N THR A 32 -1.17 4.02 -8.25
CA THR A 32 0.21 3.58 -8.49
C THR A 32 0.95 3.23 -7.21
N ARG A 33 0.43 3.58 -6.04
CA ARG A 33 1.08 3.41 -4.73
C ARG A 33 0.09 3.10 -3.61
N SER A 34 0.52 2.21 -2.71
CA SER A 34 -0.21 1.88 -1.48
C SER A 34 0.29 2.75 -0.33
N GLN A 35 -0.28 2.55 0.85
CA GLN A 35 0.12 3.10 2.15
C GLN A 35 0.41 1.95 3.13
N PRO A 36 0.85 2.19 4.38
CA PRO A 36 1.00 1.13 5.36
C PRO A 36 -0.28 0.26 5.48
N PRO A 37 -0.17 -1.08 5.40
CA PRO A 37 -1.33 -1.97 5.32
C PRO A 37 -1.98 -2.15 6.69
N LEU A 38 -3.02 -1.36 6.95
CA LEU A 38 -3.74 -1.35 8.23
C LEU A 38 -5.13 -2.00 8.17
N LEU A 39 -5.57 -2.52 7.02
CA LEU A 39 -6.94 -3.05 6.90
C LEU A 39 -7.19 -4.27 7.79
N ILE A 40 -6.26 -5.24 7.80
CA ILE A 40 -6.33 -6.42 8.68
C ILE A 40 -6.37 -6.02 10.17
N PRO A 41 -5.44 -5.19 10.70
CA PRO A 41 -5.51 -4.79 12.11
C PRO A 41 -6.76 -3.96 12.43
N MET A 42 -7.27 -3.14 11.50
CA MET A 42 -8.54 -2.44 11.70
C MET A 42 -9.73 -3.39 11.88
N VAL A 43 -9.78 -4.48 11.09
CA VAL A 43 -10.82 -5.51 11.22
C VAL A 43 -10.67 -6.28 12.53
N TYR A 44 -9.43 -6.59 12.91
CA TYR A 44 -9.12 -7.25 14.18
C TYR A 44 -9.56 -6.42 15.39
N ASP A 45 -9.19 -5.13 15.44
CA ASP A 45 -9.57 -4.22 16.52
C ASP A 45 -11.09 -3.99 16.55
N TYR A 46 -11.73 -3.90 15.38
CA TYR A 46 -13.19 -3.86 15.29
C TYR A 46 -13.83 -5.11 15.90
N PHE A 47 -13.34 -6.30 15.56
CA PHE A 47 -13.83 -7.56 16.10
C PHE A 47 -13.64 -7.64 17.62
N LEU A 48 -12.48 -7.24 18.15
CA LEU A 48 -12.25 -7.19 19.60
C LEU A 48 -13.23 -6.24 20.30
N GLY A 49 -13.64 -5.15 19.64
CA GLY A 49 -14.59 -4.18 20.17
C GLY A 49 -16.06 -4.58 20.07
N THR A 50 -16.43 -5.47 19.13
CA THR A 50 -17.85 -5.75 18.81
C THR A 50 -18.25 -7.22 18.93
N GLY A 51 -17.30 -8.15 18.79
CA GLY A 51 -17.58 -9.59 18.66
C GLY A 51 -18.25 -10.00 17.34
N ASP A 52 -18.34 -9.09 16.37
CA ASP A 52 -19.05 -9.28 15.09
C ASP A 52 -18.25 -10.19 14.14
N LEU A 53 -18.32 -11.50 14.40
CA LEU A 53 -17.65 -12.53 13.60
C LEU A 53 -18.22 -12.64 12.18
N GLU A 54 -19.52 -12.37 12.01
CA GLU A 54 -20.18 -12.40 10.70
C GLU A 54 -19.53 -11.39 9.74
N PHE A 55 -19.26 -10.17 10.21
CA PHE A 55 -18.56 -9.16 9.42
C PHE A 55 -17.11 -9.55 9.11
N VAL A 56 -16.40 -10.19 10.06
CA VAL A 56 -15.05 -10.70 9.80
C VAL A 56 -15.08 -11.73 8.67
N MET A 57 -16.03 -12.66 8.69
CA MET A 57 -16.19 -13.66 7.65
C MET A 57 -16.60 -13.04 6.30
N GLU A 58 -17.44 -11.99 6.31
CA GLU A 58 -17.80 -11.21 5.12
C GLU A 58 -16.57 -10.62 4.42
N VAL A 59 -15.64 -10.03 5.17
CA VAL A 59 -14.49 -9.29 4.61
C VAL A 59 -13.24 -10.14 4.41
N LEU A 60 -13.15 -11.32 5.02
CA LEU A 60 -11.96 -12.19 5.01
C LEU A 60 -11.39 -12.46 3.59
N PRO A 61 -12.20 -12.77 2.55
CA PRO A 61 -11.67 -12.97 1.20
C PRO A 61 -10.97 -11.72 0.64
N THR A 62 -11.48 -10.53 0.95
CA THR A 62 -10.88 -9.25 0.55
C THR A 62 -9.57 -9.00 1.31
N LEU A 63 -9.50 -9.36 2.60
CA LEU A 63 -8.25 -9.27 3.37
C LEU A 63 -7.15 -10.17 2.79
N GLU A 64 -7.50 -11.40 2.42
CA GLU A 64 -6.59 -12.33 1.75
C GLU A 64 -6.10 -11.75 0.41
N LYS A 65 -7.00 -11.12 -0.36
CA LYS A 65 -6.64 -10.45 -1.61
C LYS A 65 -5.58 -9.37 -1.43
N GLU A 66 -5.73 -8.50 -0.42
CA GLU A 66 -4.70 -7.48 -0.12
C GLU A 66 -3.39 -8.13 0.37
N TYR A 67 -3.47 -9.15 1.21
CA TYR A 67 -2.29 -9.88 1.69
C TYR A 67 -1.49 -10.48 0.51
N LEU A 68 -2.18 -11.12 -0.44
CA LEU A 68 -1.58 -11.66 -1.66
C LEU A 68 -1.01 -10.55 -2.55
N PHE A 69 -1.59 -9.35 -2.57
CA PHE A 69 -0.97 -8.21 -3.24
C PHE A 69 0.39 -7.86 -2.62
N TRP A 70 0.51 -7.81 -1.29
CA TRP A 70 1.79 -7.52 -0.63
C TRP A 70 2.84 -8.59 -0.93
N ILE A 71 2.47 -9.87 -0.81
CA ILE A 71 3.36 -10.98 -1.17
C ILE A 71 3.83 -10.84 -2.62
N ASN A 72 2.89 -10.70 -3.56
CA ASN A 72 3.22 -10.81 -4.98
C ASN A 72 3.83 -9.54 -5.58
N LYS A 73 3.48 -8.35 -5.07
CA LYS A 73 3.84 -7.07 -5.69
C LYS A 73 4.83 -6.24 -4.88
N ARG A 74 5.04 -6.56 -3.60
CA ARG A 74 5.87 -5.79 -2.67
C ARG A 74 6.94 -6.61 -1.94
N SER A 75 6.86 -7.94 -1.94
CA SER A 75 7.92 -8.80 -1.42
C SER A 75 9.14 -8.85 -2.35
N ARG A 76 10.33 -8.91 -1.76
CA ARG A 76 11.63 -9.09 -2.42
C ARG A 76 12.50 -10.02 -1.59
N MET A 77 13.38 -10.76 -2.24
CA MET A 77 14.40 -11.53 -1.54
C MET A 77 15.64 -10.67 -1.32
N TYR A 78 16.13 -10.65 -0.09
CA TYR A 78 17.43 -10.09 0.22
C TYR A 78 18.51 -11.08 -0.24
N LEU A 79 19.43 -10.62 -1.08
CA LEU A 79 20.58 -11.38 -1.53
C LEU A 79 21.78 -11.06 -0.66
N GLY A 80 22.46 -12.08 -0.16
CA GLY A 80 23.76 -11.93 0.49
C GLY A 80 24.84 -11.51 -0.51
N GLU A 81 26.03 -11.15 0.00
CA GLU A 81 27.21 -10.87 -0.82
C GLU A 81 27.63 -12.06 -1.69
N ASP A 82 27.27 -13.28 -1.27
CA ASP A 82 27.43 -14.54 -2.00
C ASP A 82 26.39 -14.75 -3.11
N GLY A 83 25.48 -13.79 -3.32
CA GLY A 83 24.40 -13.87 -4.30
C GLY A 83 23.28 -14.83 -3.92
N LYS A 84 23.31 -15.42 -2.72
CA LYS A 84 22.28 -16.36 -2.26
C LYS A 84 21.14 -15.63 -1.57
N GLU A 85 19.92 -16.11 -1.79
CA GLU A 85 18.73 -15.62 -1.11
C GLU A 85 18.79 -15.95 0.39
N LYS A 86 18.63 -14.94 1.25
CA LYS A 86 18.65 -15.11 2.71
C LYS A 86 17.26 -15.05 3.33
N PHE A 87 16.50 -13.99 3.06
CA PHE A 87 15.17 -13.80 3.63
C PHE A 87 14.31 -12.84 2.77
N PRO A 88 12.98 -13.00 2.78
CA PRO A 88 12.07 -12.06 2.15
C PRO A 88 11.93 -10.78 2.99
N TYR A 89 11.77 -9.64 2.33
CA TYR A 89 11.41 -8.36 2.92
C TYR A 89 10.39 -7.64 2.04
N TYR A 90 9.68 -6.67 2.62
CA TYR A 90 8.69 -5.87 1.91
C TYR A 90 9.20 -4.47 1.67
N GLN A 91 8.95 -3.93 0.48
CA GLN A 91 9.35 -2.57 0.11
C GLN A 91 8.16 -1.75 -0.37
N TYR A 92 8.03 -0.53 0.15
CA TYR A 92 7.13 0.47 -0.41
C TYR A 92 7.63 0.90 -1.79
N ARG A 93 6.74 0.82 -2.78
CA ARG A 93 7.09 1.10 -4.18
C ARG A 93 5.90 1.64 -4.96
N ALA A 94 6.03 2.84 -5.50
CA ALA A 94 5.24 3.36 -6.60
C ALA A 94 5.65 2.73 -7.95
N THR A 95 4.69 2.51 -8.84
CA THR A 95 4.95 2.07 -10.22
C THR A 95 5.15 3.22 -11.21
N LEU A 96 4.80 4.45 -10.81
CA LEU A 96 4.94 5.63 -11.65
C LEU A 96 6.37 6.15 -11.60
N HIS A 97 6.93 6.48 -12.77
CA HIS A 97 8.27 7.05 -12.94
C HIS A 97 8.22 8.53 -13.34
N MET A 98 7.14 9.22 -12.97
CA MET A 98 6.90 10.63 -13.27
C MET A 98 6.63 11.39 -11.97
N PRO A 99 6.86 12.72 -11.96
CA PRO A 99 6.45 13.59 -10.85
C PRO A 99 5.01 13.33 -10.43
N ARG A 100 4.77 13.36 -9.11
CA ARG A 100 3.44 13.15 -8.54
C ARG A 100 2.48 14.25 -9.04
N PRO A 101 1.29 13.90 -9.58
CA PRO A 101 0.35 14.91 -10.06
C PRO A 101 -0.05 15.94 -8.99
N GLU A 102 -0.13 15.53 -7.72
CA GLU A 102 -0.47 16.42 -6.61
C GLU A 102 0.70 17.29 -6.11
N SER A 103 1.93 17.04 -6.58
CA SER A 103 3.15 17.77 -6.19
C SER A 103 4.13 17.86 -7.35
N TYR A 104 3.60 18.14 -8.55
CA TYR A 104 4.37 18.03 -9.80
C TYR A 104 5.55 19.01 -9.81
N ARG A 105 5.29 20.25 -9.41
CA ARG A 105 6.28 21.33 -9.41
C ARG A 105 7.43 20.99 -8.45
N GLU A 106 7.10 20.55 -7.25
CA GLU A 106 8.03 20.22 -6.18
C GLU A 106 8.94 19.05 -6.60
N ASP A 107 8.34 17.97 -7.13
CA ASP A 107 9.08 16.80 -7.61
C ASP A 107 9.97 17.17 -8.82
N TYR A 108 9.50 18.04 -9.71
CA TYR A 108 10.28 18.50 -10.85
C TYR A 108 11.48 19.35 -10.43
N GLU A 109 11.27 20.38 -9.59
CA GLU A 109 12.33 21.25 -9.08
C GLU A 109 13.39 20.46 -8.29
N LEU A 110 12.96 19.46 -7.49
CA LEU A 110 13.85 18.60 -6.72
C LEU A 110 14.84 17.82 -7.61
N VAL A 111 14.36 17.28 -8.72
CA VAL A 111 15.19 16.46 -9.63
C VAL A 111 15.95 17.32 -10.63
N HIS A 112 15.45 18.51 -10.99
CA HIS A 112 16.06 19.39 -11.99
C HIS A 112 17.53 19.73 -11.69
N HIS A 113 17.90 19.79 -10.41
CA HIS A 113 19.27 20.09 -9.99
C HIS A 113 20.19 18.86 -9.84
N LEU A 114 19.65 17.64 -9.96
CA LEU A 114 20.42 16.41 -9.88
C LEU A 114 21.08 16.10 -11.23
N LYS A 115 22.40 16.25 -11.31
CA LYS A 115 23.18 15.83 -12.49
C LYS A 115 23.27 14.31 -12.58
N ASN A 116 22.40 13.73 -13.41
CA ASN A 116 22.53 12.48 -14.18
C ASN A 116 23.25 11.25 -13.58
N ASN A 117 23.23 11.02 -12.25
CA ASN A 117 23.66 9.77 -11.65
C ASN A 117 22.55 9.19 -10.75
N GLY A 118 21.69 8.36 -11.35
CA GLY A 118 20.74 7.50 -10.62
C GLY A 118 19.31 8.04 -10.52
N LEU A 119 18.64 8.24 -11.65
CA LEU A 119 17.24 8.69 -11.76
C LEU A 119 16.19 7.74 -11.12
N SER A 120 16.59 6.70 -10.40
CA SER A 120 15.67 5.62 -9.99
C SER A 120 15.19 5.71 -8.53
N PHE A 121 15.68 6.65 -7.71
CA PHE A 121 15.49 6.57 -6.25
C PHE A 121 14.61 7.66 -5.60
N LEU A 122 14.24 8.73 -6.32
CA LEU A 122 13.77 9.95 -5.67
C LEU A 122 12.26 10.25 -5.74
N ILE A 123 11.40 9.24 -5.84
CA ILE A 123 9.92 9.42 -5.80
C ILE A 123 9.24 8.49 -4.78
N PHE A 124 9.99 7.94 -3.82
CA PHE A 124 9.46 6.85 -2.97
C PHE A 124 8.97 7.22 -1.58
N PHE A 125 9.23 8.42 -1.07
CA PHE A 125 8.84 8.74 0.30
C PHE A 125 8.42 10.20 0.46
N VAL A 126 7.15 10.48 0.18
CA VAL A 126 6.35 11.39 1.01
C VAL A 126 4.89 10.92 0.94
N GLY A 127 4.40 10.44 2.07
CA GLY A 127 3.08 9.89 2.36
C GLY A 127 3.10 9.34 3.77
#